data_AF-A0A6V2MP66-F1
#
_entry.id   AF-A0A6V2MP66-F1
#
_cell.length_a   1.000
_cell.length_b   1.000
_cell.length_c   1.000
_cell.angle_alpha   90.00
_cell.angle_beta   90.00
_cell.angle_gamma   90.00
#
_symmetry.space_group_name_H-M   'P 1'
#
loop_
_entity.id
_entity.type
_entity.pdbx_description
1 polymer ?
#
loop_
_entity_poly.entity_id
_entity_poly.type
_entity_poly.pdbx_seq_one_letter_code
_entity_poly.pdbx_strand_id
1 'polypeptide(L)'
;MRRLAPAVYDNYYHRVLLGERVLGLPPGAITSAHLAEAKRVLSSLQLVLLSNDASTPATLQRATGIANFTACRDTTRPAPCAMSDEDSERARRDNAHDLALYAYAERLAAQHVAKWGAGMG
;
A
#
# COMPACT_ATOMS: atom_id res chain seq x y z
N MET A 1 3.31 32.14 10.87
CA MET A 1 3.55 30.76 10.40
C MET A 1 2.29 30.25 9.71
N ARG A 2 2.33 29.95 8.40
CA ARG A 2 1.22 29.26 7.72
C ARG A 2 1.21 27.82 8.22
N ARG A 3 0.16 27.41 8.94
CA ARG A 3 -0.15 25.99 9.13
C ARG A 3 -0.50 25.46 7.75
N LEU A 4 0.36 24.65 7.16
CA LEU A 4 -0.03 23.78 6.06
C LEU A 4 -1.07 22.83 6.64
N ALA A 5 -2.33 22.94 6.22
CA ALA A 5 -3.29 21.88 6.48
C ALA A 5 -2.72 20.60 5.86
N PRO A 6 -2.67 19.47 6.60
CA PRO A 6 -2.27 18.22 5.97
C PRO A 6 -3.18 18.00 4.76
N ALA A 7 -2.59 17.68 3.61
CA ALA A 7 -3.39 17.33 2.45
C ALA A 7 -4.19 16.09 2.83
N VAL A 8 -5.49 16.25 3.03
CA VAL A 8 -6.39 15.15 3.40
C VAL A 8 -6.72 14.42 2.11
N TYR A 9 -5.87 13.45 1.76
CA TYR A 9 -6.14 12.53 0.67
C TYR A 9 -6.81 11.28 1.23
N ASP A 10 -7.99 10.97 0.73
CA ASP A 10 -8.57 9.64 0.80
C ASP A 10 -7.95 8.74 -0.27
N ASN A 11 -7.89 7.43 -0.01
CA ASN A 11 -7.43 6.43 -0.96
C ASN A 11 -6.05 6.77 -1.56
N TYR A 12 -5.11 7.12 -0.68
CA TYR A 12 -3.78 7.61 -1.04
C TYR A 12 -3.04 6.66 -1.98
N TYR A 13 -3.13 5.34 -1.78
CA TYR A 13 -2.41 4.39 -2.63
C TYR A 13 -2.96 4.34 -4.06
N HIS A 14 -4.27 4.55 -4.26
CA HIS A 14 -4.82 4.76 -5.60
C HIS A 14 -4.22 5.99 -6.27
N ARG A 15 -4.11 7.09 -5.52
CA ARG A 15 -3.57 8.36 -6.02
C ARG A 15 -2.10 8.24 -6.41
N VAL A 16 -1.31 7.51 -5.64
CA VAL A 16 0.09 7.23 -5.98
C VAL A 16 0.20 6.32 -7.20
N LEU A 17 -0.57 5.23 -7.27
CA LEU A 17 -0.46 4.26 -8.37
C LEU A 17 -0.96 4.79 -9.71
N LEU A 18 -2.02 5.60 -9.70
CA LEU A 18 -2.63 6.13 -10.92
C LEU A 18 -2.11 7.53 -11.31
N GLY A 19 -1.33 8.15 -10.42
CA GLY A 19 -0.63 9.41 -10.65
C GLY A 19 -1.56 10.57 -10.99
N GLU A 20 -1.09 11.44 -11.90
CA GLU A 20 -1.75 12.71 -12.27
C GLU A 20 -3.22 12.56 -12.66
N ARG A 21 -3.63 11.40 -13.17
CA ARG A 21 -5.01 11.09 -13.56
C ARG A 21 -6.00 11.24 -12.40
N VAL A 22 -5.56 10.94 -11.17
CA VAL A 22 -6.44 10.96 -10.00
C VAL A 22 -5.86 11.69 -8.79
N LEU A 23 -4.58 12.04 -8.79
CA LEU A 23 -3.90 12.66 -7.65
C LEU A 23 -4.59 13.96 -7.19
N GLY A 24 -4.99 14.81 -8.13
CA GLY A 24 -5.63 16.10 -7.86
C GLY A 24 -7.16 16.05 -7.67
N LEU A 25 -7.78 14.87 -7.75
CA LEU A 25 -9.24 14.77 -7.58
C LEU A 25 -9.65 15.12 -6.14
N PRO A 26 -10.84 15.70 -5.92
CA PRO A 26 -11.30 15.99 -4.57
C PRO A 26 -11.48 14.69 -3.76
N PRO A 27 -11.51 14.77 -2.41
CA PRO A 27 -11.83 13.63 -1.58
C PRO A 27 -13.17 12.98 -1.95
N GLY A 28 -13.23 11.64 -1.96
CA GLY A 28 -14.43 10.88 -2.32
C GLY A 28 -14.64 10.67 -3.83
N ALA A 29 -13.75 11.21 -4.69
CA ALA A 29 -13.84 11.03 -6.14
C ALA A 29 -13.16 9.75 -6.66
N ILE A 30 -12.53 8.97 -5.78
CA ILE A 30 -12.01 7.64 -6.14
C ILE A 30 -13.19 6.67 -6.29
N THR A 31 -13.19 5.87 -7.34
CA THR A 31 -14.32 5.01 -7.73
C THR A 31 -13.88 3.56 -7.89
N SER A 32 -14.84 2.66 -8.09
CA SER A 32 -14.59 1.26 -8.43
C SER A 32 -13.82 1.08 -9.74
N ALA A 33 -13.96 1.99 -10.71
CA ALA A 33 -13.19 1.98 -11.94
C ALA A 33 -11.70 2.28 -11.68
N HIS A 34 -11.42 3.24 -10.78
CA HIS A 34 -10.06 3.51 -10.32
C HIS A 34 -9.48 2.31 -9.56
N LEU A 35 -10.27 1.61 -8.75
CA LEU A 35 -9.84 0.37 -8.09
C LEU A 35 -9.48 -0.73 -9.10
N ALA A 36 -10.28 -0.91 -10.15
CA ALA A 36 -9.99 -1.90 -11.19
C ALA A 36 -8.70 -1.56 -11.97
N GLU A 37 -8.47 -0.28 -12.26
CA GLU A 37 -7.22 0.21 -12.87
C GLU A 37 -6.02 -0.01 -11.93
N ALA A 38 -6.13 0.39 -10.65
CA ALA A 38 -5.05 0.25 -9.69
C ALA A 38 -4.64 -1.21 -9.48
N LYS A 39 -5.63 -2.13 -9.47
CA LYS A 39 -5.35 -3.58 -9.47
C LYS A 39 -4.56 -4.01 -10.70
N ARG A 40 -4.94 -3.56 -11.91
CA ARG A 40 -4.19 -3.86 -13.13
C ARG A 40 -2.76 -3.34 -13.08
N VAL A 41 -2.55 -2.13 -12.57
CA VAL A 41 -1.20 -1.58 -12.37
C VAL A 41 -0.40 -2.47 -11.43
N LEU A 42 -0.95 -2.82 -10.26
CA LEU A 42 -0.29 -3.72 -9.31
C LEU A 42 0.07 -5.07 -9.95
N SER A 43 -0.83 -5.69 -10.72
CA SER A 43 -0.58 -6.96 -11.40
C SER A 43 0.52 -6.88 -12.46
N SER A 44 0.78 -5.70 -13.01
CA SER A 44 1.83 -5.49 -14.02
C SER A 44 3.24 -5.37 -13.41
N LEU A 45 3.33 -5.15 -12.09
CA LEU A 45 4.62 -5.04 -11.41
C LEU A 45 5.27 -6.42 -11.29
N GLN A 46 6.57 -6.46 -11.55
CA GLN A 46 7.37 -7.69 -11.43
C GLN A 46 7.40 -8.25 -10.01
N LEU A 47 7.24 -7.36 -9.02
CA LEU A 47 7.33 -7.67 -7.62
C LEU A 47 6.45 -6.71 -6.81
N VAL A 48 5.67 -7.27 -5.90
CA VAL A 48 4.84 -6.56 -4.93
C VAL A 48 5.11 -7.21 -3.59
N LEU A 49 5.49 -6.40 -2.60
CA LEU A 49 5.86 -6.82 -1.25
C LEU A 49 5.15 -5.94 -0.23
N LEU A 50 4.91 -6.48 0.95
CA LEU A 50 4.36 -5.72 2.07
C LEU A 50 5.45 -5.41 3.08
N SER A 51 5.49 -4.15 3.53
CA SER A 51 6.54 -3.66 4.42
C SER A 51 6.54 -4.33 5.80
N ASN A 52 5.42 -4.90 6.22
CA ASN A 52 5.24 -5.61 7.50
C ASN A 52 5.46 -7.14 7.39
N ASP A 53 5.76 -7.67 6.22
CA ASP A 53 6.02 -9.11 6.04
C ASP A 53 7.50 -9.43 6.28
N ALA A 54 7.77 -10.35 7.21
CA ALA A 54 9.13 -10.78 7.55
C ALA A 54 9.88 -11.45 6.38
N SER A 55 9.16 -11.98 5.39
CA SER A 55 9.73 -12.60 4.19
C SER A 55 10.15 -11.59 3.11
N THR A 56 9.76 -10.31 3.24
CA THR A 56 10.03 -9.25 2.26
C THR A 56 11.53 -9.09 1.93
N PRO A 57 12.47 -9.00 2.90
CA PRO A 57 13.88 -8.83 2.59
C PRO A 57 14.46 -10.00 1.77
N ALA A 58 14.15 -11.24 2.16
CA ALA A 58 14.64 -12.44 1.49
C ALA A 58 14.02 -12.61 0.09
N THR A 59 12.76 -12.23 -0.08
CA THR A 59 12.05 -12.27 -1.36
C THR A 59 12.62 -11.22 -2.32
N LEU A 60 12.87 -10.00 -1.82
CA LEU A 60 13.48 -8.92 -2.60
C LEU A 60 14.89 -9.25 -3.06
N GLN A 61 15.73 -9.79 -2.16
CA GLN A 61 17.09 -10.22 -2.49
C GLN A 61 17.09 -11.28 -3.60
N ARG A 62 16.18 -12.27 -3.53
CA ARG A 62 16.09 -13.32 -4.55
C ARG A 62 15.54 -12.82 -5.88
N ALA A 63 14.56 -11.92 -5.85
CA ALA A 63 13.98 -11.38 -7.07
C ALA A 63 14.91 -10.40 -7.81
N THR A 64 15.79 -9.70 -7.09
CA THR A 64 16.61 -8.61 -7.66
C THR A 64 18.12 -8.89 -7.69
N GLY A 65 18.60 -9.87 -6.92
CA GLY A 65 20.02 -10.12 -6.72
C GLY A 65 20.72 -9.10 -5.82
N ILE A 66 20.00 -8.10 -5.29
CA ILE A 66 20.58 -7.04 -4.45
C ILE A 66 20.74 -7.58 -3.02
N ALA A 67 22.00 -7.71 -2.58
CA ALA A 67 22.35 -8.11 -1.23
C ALA A 67 22.14 -6.96 -0.21
N ASN A 68 22.03 -7.31 1.07
CA ASN A 68 22.01 -6.38 2.22
C ASN A 68 20.79 -5.44 2.30
N PHE A 69 19.61 -5.90 1.90
CA PHE A 69 18.39 -5.22 2.31
C PHE A 69 18.21 -5.37 3.81
N THR A 70 18.53 -4.30 4.54
CA THR A 70 18.16 -4.21 5.95
C THR A 70 16.63 -4.12 5.98
N ALA A 71 15.97 -5.02 6.71
CA ALA A 71 14.53 -4.98 6.87
C ALA A 71 14.10 -3.54 7.22
N CYS A 72 13.05 -3.03 6.58
CA CYS A 72 12.50 -1.72 6.91
C CYS A 72 12.29 -1.66 8.41
N ARG A 73 13.07 -0.82 9.09
CA ARG A 73 12.86 -0.58 10.50
C ARG A 73 11.45 -0.04 10.62
N ASP A 74 10.65 -0.63 11.52
CA ASP A 74 9.33 -0.10 11.78
C ASP A 74 9.51 1.34 12.29
N THR A 75 9.18 2.30 11.44
CA THR A 75 9.21 3.73 11.75
C THR A 75 7.81 4.24 12.07
N THR A 76 6.84 3.34 12.26
CA THR A 76 5.52 3.72 12.74
C THR A 76 5.69 4.50 14.03
N ARG A 77 5.30 5.77 13.97
CA ARG A 77 5.17 6.56 15.18
C ARG A 77 3.89 6.08 15.85
N PRO A 78 3.92 5.74 17.15
CA PRO A 78 2.68 5.53 17.88
C PRO A 78 1.81 6.76 17.69
N ALA A 79 0.53 6.55 17.40
CA ALA A 79 -0.40 7.65 17.27
C ALA A 79 -0.34 8.49 18.55
N PRO A 80 -0.27 9.83 18.45
CA PRO A 80 -0.13 10.70 19.62
C PRO A 80 -1.33 10.58 20.59
N CYS A 81 -2.44 10.04 20.11
CA CYS A 81 -3.61 9.67 20.88
C CYS A 81 -4.25 8.41 20.30
N ALA A 82 -5.03 7.70 21.12
CA ALA A 82 -5.92 6.67 20.62
C ALA A 82 -6.97 7.30 19.69
N MET A 83 -7.13 6.73 18.50
CA MET A 83 -8.18 7.13 17.57
C MET A 83 -9.52 6.65 18.11
N SER A 84 -10.55 7.51 18.07
CA SER A 84 -11.89 7.10 18.49
C SER A 84 -12.46 6.05 17.52
N ASP A 85 -13.46 5.30 17.97
CA ASP A 85 -14.16 4.34 17.09
C ASP A 85 -14.82 5.06 15.91
N GLU A 86 -15.43 6.22 16.15
CA GLU A 86 -16.05 7.05 15.11
C GLU A 86 -15.02 7.53 14.06
N ASP A 87 -13.85 8.00 14.51
CA ASP A 87 -12.78 8.42 13.61
C ASP A 87 -12.22 7.23 12.83
N SER A 88 -12.12 6.07 13.46
CA SER A 88 -11.68 4.82 12.84
C SER A 88 -12.66 4.36 11.76
N GLU A 89 -13.95 4.40 12.03
CA GLU A 89 -15.00 4.05 11.07
C GLU A 89 -15.06 5.04 9.91
N ARG A 90 -14.91 6.34 10.19
CA ARG A 90 -14.81 7.36 9.16
C ARG A 90 -13.59 7.12 8.26
N ALA A 91 -12.41 6.89 8.85
CA ALA A 91 -11.21 6.58 8.10
C ALA A 91 -11.36 5.32 7.22
N ARG A 92 -12.04 4.27 7.72
CA ARG A 92 -12.34 3.06 6.94
C ARG A 92 -13.27 3.35 5.76
N ARG A 93 -14.32 4.15 5.97
CA ARG A 93 -15.26 4.54 4.91
C ARG A 93 -14.57 5.37 3.83
N ASP A 94 -13.82 6.38 4.24
CA ASP A 94 -13.12 7.27 3.32
C ASP A 94 -12.06 6.51 2.51
N ASN A 95 -11.43 5.48 3.10
CA ASN A 95 -10.39 4.66 2.46
C ASN A 95 -10.89 3.28 2.01
N ALA A 96 -12.19 3.11 1.77
CA ALA A 96 -12.76 1.80 1.44
C ALA A 96 -12.12 1.16 0.18
N HIS A 97 -11.73 1.98 -0.81
CA HIS A 97 -11.06 1.48 -2.00
C HIS A 97 -9.62 1.07 -1.69
N ASP A 98 -8.86 1.86 -0.93
CA ASP A 98 -7.52 1.49 -0.46
C ASP A 98 -7.53 0.19 0.35
N LEU A 99 -8.52 -0.02 1.22
CA LEU A 99 -8.70 -1.30 1.93
C LEU A 99 -8.90 -2.47 0.96
N ALA A 100 -9.74 -2.29 -0.07
CA ALA A 100 -9.97 -3.31 -1.09
C ALA A 100 -8.75 -3.57 -1.99
N LEU A 101 -7.93 -2.54 -2.22
CA LEU A 101 -6.67 -2.64 -2.95
C LEU A 101 -5.59 -3.32 -2.11
N TYR A 102 -5.51 -3.00 -0.82
CA TYR A 102 -4.59 -3.63 0.13
C TYR A 102 -4.86 -5.14 0.23
N ALA A 103 -6.13 -5.55 0.37
CA ALA A 103 -6.50 -6.97 0.36
C ALA A 103 -6.15 -7.68 -0.97
N TYR A 104 -6.13 -6.95 -2.09
CA TYR A 104 -5.65 -7.48 -3.36
C TYR A 104 -4.11 -7.59 -3.38
N ALA A 105 -3.42 -6.56 -2.88
CA ALA A 105 -1.96 -6.53 -2.76
C ALA A 105 -1.44 -7.64 -1.84
N GLU A 106 -2.14 -7.96 -0.73
CA GLU A 106 -1.82 -9.10 0.14
C GLU A 106 -1.78 -10.42 -0.62
N ARG A 107 -2.80 -10.69 -1.44
CA ARG A 107 -2.83 -11.91 -2.27
C ARG A 107 -1.72 -11.94 -3.29
N LEU A 108 -1.44 -10.81 -3.95
CA LEU A 108 -0.39 -10.72 -4.96
C LEU A 108 1.02 -10.84 -4.33
N ALA A 109 1.23 -10.23 -3.17
CA ALA A 109 2.45 -10.35 -2.40
C ALA A 109 2.68 -11.80 -1.98
N ALA A 110 1.66 -12.49 -1.47
CA ALA A 110 1.77 -13.91 -1.13
C ALA A 110 2.15 -14.78 -2.34
N GLN A 111 1.61 -14.49 -3.53
CA GLN A 111 1.99 -15.20 -4.77
C GLN A 111 3.45 -14.92 -5.16
N HIS A 112 3.92 -13.69 -5.04
CA HIS A 112 5.30 -13.35 -5.32
C HIS A 112 6.27 -13.93 -4.29
N VAL A 113 5.91 -13.92 -3.01
CA VAL A 113 6.63 -14.63 -1.96
C VAL A 113 6.64 -16.12 -2.25
N ALA A 114 5.56 -16.75 -2.73
CA ALA A 114 5.61 -18.16 -3.12
C ALA A 114 6.57 -18.40 -4.31
N LYS A 115 6.47 -17.58 -5.36
CA LYS A 115 7.30 -17.69 -6.58
C LYS A 115 8.80 -17.56 -6.29
N TRP A 116 9.17 -16.55 -5.51
CA TRP A 116 10.57 -16.21 -5.24
C TRP A 116 11.05 -16.78 -3.90
N GLY A 117 10.12 -17.22 -3.05
CA GLY A 117 10.34 -17.77 -1.71
C GLY A 117 10.56 -19.27 -1.65
N ALA A 118 10.01 -20.03 -2.61
CA ALA A 118 10.02 -21.49 -2.62
C ALA A 118 11.34 -22.15 -3.12
N GLY A 119 12.43 -21.38 -3.27
CA GLY A 119 13.76 -21.93 -3.52
C GLY A 119 14.42 -22.52 -2.25
N MET A 120 13.84 -23.57 -1.69
CA MET A 120 14.54 -24.51 -0.80
C MET A 120 14.29 -25.92 -1.33
N GLY A 121 15.17 -26.33 -2.24
CA GLY A 121 15.37 -27.70 -2.72
C GLY A 121 16.83 -27.82 -3.10
#